data_AF-A0A101J9N1-F1
#
_entry.id   AF-A0A101J9N1-F1
#
_cell.length_a   1.000
_cell.length_b   1.000
_cell.length_c   1.000
_cell.angle_alpha   90.00
_cell.angle_beta   90.00
_cell.angle_gamma   90.00
#
_symmetry.space_group_name_H-M   'P 1'
#
loop_
_entity.id
_entity.type
_entity.pdbx_description
1 polymer ?
#
loop_
_entity_poly.entity_id
_entity_poly.type
_entity_poly.pdbx_seq_one_letter_code
_entity_poly.pdbx_strand_id
1 'polypeptide(L)'
;MSDDQVNSGFRAYADHLQRTADLAPAAEIRRRGDRRRRNRAAGAAFAVVLIAAVGIGVGLDRGPDRSVPPIGPSASPSASPSVAASRSKAVPSVTSNLSQLRRIGVDLNTGVLIDVADDGVDKWLQVGAGDVVDFTGAVKDSSTEMSLLPAATTTPNSVVIVPVALPDSCVTATPSAPLQLQPCQEGDEAQIWEIVPAGDSGQFELKGAFGIQRVDGRTGMQTINF
;
A
#
# COMPACT_ATOMS: atom_id res chain seq x y z
N MET A 1 47.88 -23.82 3.48
CA MET A 1 47.01 -22.97 4.31
C MET A 1 47.14 -23.49 5.72
N SER A 2 47.55 -22.65 6.67
CA SER A 2 47.90 -23.09 8.02
C SER A 2 46.66 -23.22 8.89
N ASP A 3 46.57 -24.31 9.67
CA ASP A 3 45.43 -24.66 10.53
C ASP A 3 45.05 -23.56 11.55
N ASP A 4 45.98 -22.65 11.84
CA ASP A 4 45.79 -21.50 12.73
C ASP A 4 44.81 -20.44 12.15
N GLN A 5 44.71 -20.31 10.83
CA GLN A 5 43.74 -19.40 10.20
C GLN A 5 42.31 -19.93 10.29
N VAL A 6 42.16 -21.26 10.22
CA VAL A 6 40.85 -21.91 10.32
C VAL A 6 40.33 -21.81 11.76
N ASN A 7 41.19 -22.07 12.74
CA ASN A 7 40.84 -21.98 14.15
C ASN A 7 40.53 -20.54 14.61
N SER A 8 41.19 -19.52 14.04
CA SER A 8 40.88 -18.12 14.33
C SER A 8 39.53 -17.68 13.72
N GLY A 9 39.20 -18.17 12.52
CA GLY A 9 37.88 -17.98 11.91
C GLY A 9 36.73 -18.57 12.73
N PHE A 10 36.90 -19.78 13.26
CA PHE A 10 35.87 -20.41 14.10
C PHE A 10 35.67 -19.70 15.44
N ARG A 11 36.75 -19.21 16.07
CA ARG A 11 36.62 -18.42 17.31
C ARG A 11 35.93 -17.08 17.07
N ALA A 12 36.26 -16.39 15.97
CA ALA A 12 35.60 -15.14 15.61
C ALA A 12 34.10 -15.33 15.29
N TYR A 13 33.75 -16.46 14.65
CA TYR A 13 32.36 -16.81 14.37
C TYR A 13 31.57 -17.18 15.64
N ALA A 14 32.18 -17.94 16.56
CA ALA A 14 31.56 -18.28 17.84
C ALA A 14 31.31 -17.03 18.72
N ASP A 15 32.29 -16.11 18.78
CA ASP A 15 32.16 -14.83 19.49
C ASP A 15 31.06 -13.93 18.88
N HIS A 16 30.85 -14.02 17.56
CA HIS A 16 29.80 -13.28 16.89
C HIS A 16 28.42 -13.86 17.22
N LEU A 17 28.27 -15.18 17.21
CA LEU A 17 27.03 -15.86 17.61
C LEU A 17 26.69 -15.61 19.07
N GLN A 18 27.67 -15.57 19.97
CA GLN A 18 27.43 -15.25 21.39
C GLN A 18 26.98 -13.80 21.61
N ARG A 19 27.38 -12.87 20.72
CA ARG A 19 26.91 -11.48 20.75
C ARG A 19 25.55 -11.26 20.08
N THR A 20 25.12 -12.15 19.18
CA THR A 20 23.83 -12.03 18.46
C THR A 20 22.74 -12.97 18.96
N ALA A 21 23.09 -13.95 19.80
CA ALA A 21 22.14 -14.91 20.39
C ALA A 21 21.52 -14.43 21.71
N ASP A 22 21.19 -13.14 21.83
CA ASP A 22 20.24 -12.69 22.85
C ASP A 22 18.82 -12.95 22.32
N LEU A 23 18.50 -14.24 22.16
CA LEU A 23 17.16 -14.69 21.84
C LEU A 23 16.25 -14.20 22.96
N ALA A 24 15.26 -13.37 22.60
CA ALA A 24 14.30 -12.82 23.56
C ALA A 24 13.81 -13.94 24.50
N PRO A 25 13.99 -13.81 25.82
CA PRO A 25 13.73 -14.89 26.75
C PRO A 25 12.29 -15.38 26.57
N ALA A 26 12.04 -16.68 26.74
CA ALA A 26 10.72 -17.28 26.47
C ALA A 26 9.54 -16.56 27.17
N ALA A 27 9.80 -15.81 28.24
CA ALA A 27 8.86 -14.91 28.88
C ALA A 27 8.41 -13.74 27.98
N GLU A 28 9.30 -13.15 27.19
CA GLU A 28 9.01 -12.06 26.25
C GLU A 28 8.19 -12.58 25.04
N ILE A 29 8.47 -13.80 24.55
CA ILE A 29 7.65 -14.45 23.51
C ILE A 29 6.22 -14.69 24.02
N ARG A 30 6.07 -15.18 25.27
CA ARG A 30 4.74 -15.35 25.90
C ARG A 30 4.02 -14.01 26.09
N ARG A 31 4.75 -12.97 26.51
CA ARG A 31 4.20 -11.61 26.68
C ARG A 31 3.67 -11.04 25.35
N ARG A 32 4.37 -11.28 24.24
CA ARG A 32 3.92 -10.89 22.88
C ARG A 32 2.69 -11.68 22.44
N GLY A 33 2.63 -12.98 22.74
CA GLY A 33 1.45 -13.82 22.48
C GLY A 33 0.21 -13.38 23.24
N ASP A 34 0.36 -13.04 24.52
CA ASP A 34 -0.75 -12.58 25.37
C ASP A 34 -1.31 -11.22 24.93
N ARG A 35 -0.45 -10.33 24.42
CA ARG A 35 -0.87 -9.02 23.90
C ARG A 35 -1.74 -9.15 22.64
N ARG A 36 -1.38 -10.05 21.73
CA ARG A 36 -2.20 -10.38 20.54
C ARG A 36 -3.56 -10.96 20.93
N ARG A 37 -3.63 -11.77 21.99
CA ARG A 37 -4.89 -12.37 22.47
C ARG A 37 -5.82 -11.35 23.12
N ARG A 38 -5.28 -10.38 23.86
CA ARG A 38 -6.06 -9.30 24.47
C ARG A 38 -6.59 -8.31 23.43
N ASN A 39 -5.78 -7.96 22.43
CA ASN A 39 -6.22 -7.02 21.39
C ASN A 39 -7.31 -7.62 20.47
N ARG A 40 -7.34 -8.94 20.29
CA ARG A 40 -8.46 -9.63 19.61
C ARG A 40 -9.77 -9.60 20.42
N ALA A 41 -9.71 -9.50 21.74
CA ALA A 41 -10.90 -9.43 22.60
C ALA A 41 -11.47 -8.00 22.74
N ALA A 42 -10.66 -6.96 22.49
CA ALA A 42 -11.06 -5.56 22.62
C ALA A 42 -11.88 -5.03 21.42
N GLY A 43 -11.85 -5.69 20.26
CA GLY A 43 -12.60 -5.29 19.06
C GLY A 43 -14.11 -5.59 19.08
N ALA A 44 -14.64 -6.21 20.15
CA ALA A 44 -16.03 -6.68 20.21
C ALA A 44 -16.98 -5.82 21.05
N ALA A 45 -16.55 -4.66 21.56
CA ALA A 45 -17.38 -3.90 22.49
C ALA A 45 -17.30 -2.39 22.26
N PHE A 46 -17.91 -1.87 21.19
CA PHE A 46 -18.53 -0.53 21.19
C PHE A 46 -19.60 -0.44 20.11
N ALA A 47 -20.78 -0.98 20.42
CA ALA A 47 -22.02 -0.66 19.73
C ALA A 47 -22.94 0.08 20.72
N VAL A 48 -23.74 1.00 20.18
CA VAL A 48 -24.89 1.74 20.78
C VAL A 48 -24.55 3.11 21.40
N VAL A 49 -24.94 4.20 20.71
CA VAL A 49 -25.95 5.18 21.15
C VAL A 49 -26.66 5.79 19.91
N LEU A 50 -27.98 5.91 20.00
CA LEU A 50 -28.98 6.30 18.98
C LEU A 50 -29.58 7.70 19.30
N ILE A 51 -30.07 8.41 18.25
CA ILE A 51 -31.22 9.38 18.22
C ILE A 51 -30.96 10.79 18.81
N ALA A 52 -31.41 11.95 18.30
CA ALA A 52 -32.07 12.41 17.06
C ALA A 52 -32.12 13.95 17.08
N ALA A 53 -32.32 14.61 15.93
CA ALA A 53 -32.97 15.92 15.89
C ALA A 53 -33.71 16.12 14.55
N VAL A 54 -34.97 16.51 14.69
CA VAL A 54 -36.02 16.69 13.68
C VAL A 54 -35.92 18.08 13.02
N GLY A 55 -36.23 18.17 11.73
CA GLY A 55 -36.46 19.46 11.04
C GLY A 55 -37.40 19.29 9.85
N ILE A 56 -38.64 19.74 10.00
CA ILE A 56 -39.78 19.64 9.09
C ILE A 56 -39.72 20.76 8.03
N GLY A 57 -40.09 20.45 6.77
CA GLY A 57 -40.42 21.45 5.75
C GLY A 57 -41.26 20.85 4.63
N VAL A 58 -42.58 21.08 4.67
CA VAL A 58 -43.58 20.67 3.68
C VAL A 58 -43.99 21.89 2.86
N GLY A 59 -44.16 21.72 1.54
CA GLY A 59 -44.83 22.69 0.67
C GLY A 59 -45.18 22.05 -0.67
N LEU A 60 -46.42 21.57 -0.79
CA LEU A 60 -47.07 21.09 -2.02
C LEU A 60 -47.71 22.28 -2.75
N ASP A 61 -47.72 22.26 -4.08
CA ASP A 61 -48.93 22.61 -4.83
C ASP A 61 -49.01 21.91 -6.19
N ARG A 62 -50.23 21.63 -6.64
CA ARG A 62 -50.59 20.56 -7.60
C ARG A 62 -51.48 21.08 -8.75
N GLY A 63 -51.03 20.90 -10.00
CA GLY A 63 -51.82 20.53 -11.20
C GLY A 63 -52.50 21.64 -12.04
N PRO A 64 -53.21 21.32 -13.15
CA PRO A 64 -53.00 20.24 -14.14
C PRO A 64 -53.21 20.68 -15.63
N ASP A 65 -53.26 19.69 -16.54
CA ASP A 65 -53.85 19.65 -17.90
C ASP A 65 -52.98 19.72 -19.19
N ARG A 66 -52.64 18.50 -19.67
CA ARG A 66 -53.12 17.85 -20.92
C ARG A 66 -53.14 18.66 -22.23
N SER A 67 -52.36 18.21 -23.22
CA SER A 67 -52.80 17.93 -24.61
C SER A 67 -51.70 17.26 -25.46
N VAL A 68 -52.09 16.28 -26.29
CA VAL A 68 -51.25 15.45 -27.20
C VAL A 68 -51.48 15.89 -28.69
N PRO A 69 -50.88 15.27 -29.74
CA PRO A 69 -50.00 15.86 -30.77
C PRO A 69 -50.70 16.06 -32.16
N PRO A 70 -50.02 16.42 -33.30
CA PRO A 70 -49.41 15.40 -34.21
C PRO A 70 -48.23 15.82 -35.17
N ILE A 71 -47.42 14.81 -35.57
CA ILE A 71 -46.84 14.42 -36.90
C ILE A 71 -45.94 15.36 -37.78
N GLY A 72 -44.62 15.02 -37.83
CA GLY A 72 -43.72 14.79 -39.02
C GLY A 72 -43.20 15.95 -39.91
N PRO A 73 -42.21 15.76 -40.83
CA PRO A 73 -41.04 14.84 -40.89
C PRO A 73 -39.67 15.53 -41.25
N SER A 74 -38.58 14.74 -41.28
CA SER A 74 -37.39 14.85 -42.16
C SER A 74 -36.22 15.83 -41.85
N ALA A 75 -35.03 15.25 -41.54
CA ALA A 75 -33.73 15.42 -42.25
C ALA A 75 -32.50 15.28 -41.32
N SER A 76 -31.62 14.31 -41.65
CA SER A 76 -30.20 14.19 -41.23
C SER A 76 -29.32 14.98 -42.23
N PRO A 77 -28.03 15.35 -42.00
CA PRO A 77 -26.95 14.51 -41.45
C PRO A 77 -25.78 15.21 -40.67
N SER A 78 -24.80 14.38 -40.25
CA SER A 78 -23.37 14.68 -39.99
C SER A 78 -23.01 15.52 -38.74
N ALA A 79 -22.01 15.19 -37.91
CA ALA A 79 -20.81 14.37 -38.10
C ALA A 79 -20.39 13.70 -36.77
N SER A 80 -19.93 12.45 -36.84
CA SER A 80 -19.19 11.81 -35.75
C SER A 80 -17.72 12.24 -35.82
N PRO A 81 -17.09 12.71 -34.73
CA PRO A 81 -15.64 12.72 -34.66
C PRO A 81 -15.16 11.28 -34.50
N SER A 82 -14.63 10.72 -35.59
CA SER A 82 -13.83 9.50 -35.56
C SER A 82 -12.53 9.82 -34.84
N VAL A 83 -12.47 9.51 -33.54
CA VAL A 83 -11.21 9.52 -32.80
C VAL A 83 -10.40 8.34 -33.35
N ALA A 84 -9.50 8.63 -34.28
CA ALA A 84 -8.49 7.70 -34.70
C ALA A 84 -7.64 7.35 -33.47
N ALA A 85 -7.86 6.16 -32.93
CA ALA A 85 -6.96 5.55 -31.96
C ALA A 85 -5.60 5.41 -32.65
N SER A 86 -4.70 6.34 -32.40
CA SER A 86 -3.27 6.18 -32.64
C SER A 86 -2.84 4.93 -31.87
N ARG A 87 -2.82 3.78 -32.55
CA ARG A 87 -2.15 2.58 -32.08
C ARG A 87 -0.66 2.86 -32.12
N SER A 88 -0.19 3.57 -31.11
CA SER A 88 1.22 3.52 -30.71
C SER A 88 1.53 2.06 -30.52
N LYS A 89 2.44 1.56 -31.35
CA LYS A 89 2.94 0.19 -31.32
C LYS A 89 3.46 -0.04 -29.90
N ALA A 90 2.73 -0.79 -29.09
CA ALA A 90 3.11 -1.10 -27.72
C ALA A 90 4.46 -1.81 -27.78
N VAL A 91 5.51 -1.08 -27.42
CA VAL A 91 6.80 -1.70 -27.11
C VAL A 91 6.52 -2.55 -25.87
N PRO A 92 6.90 -3.84 -25.84
CA PRO A 92 6.74 -4.64 -24.63
C PRO A 92 7.53 -3.94 -23.51
N SER A 93 6.82 -3.40 -22.52
CA SER A 93 7.48 -2.82 -21.36
C SER A 93 8.09 -3.94 -20.54
N VAL A 94 9.37 -3.77 -20.20
CA VAL A 94 10.08 -4.71 -19.34
C VAL A 94 9.48 -4.57 -17.94
N THR A 95 8.97 -5.67 -17.39
CA THR A 95 8.35 -5.68 -16.06
C THR A 95 9.26 -6.34 -15.04
N SER A 96 9.24 -5.83 -13.82
CA SER A 96 10.07 -6.32 -12.73
C SER A 96 9.73 -7.78 -12.35
N ASN A 97 10.76 -8.58 -12.08
CA ASN A 97 10.60 -9.93 -11.58
C ASN A 97 10.31 -9.92 -10.07
N LEU A 98 9.09 -10.32 -9.68
CA LEU A 98 8.63 -10.37 -8.28
C LEU A 98 8.62 -11.79 -7.67
N SER A 99 9.29 -12.76 -8.30
CA SER A 99 9.26 -14.15 -7.85
C SER A 99 9.80 -14.35 -6.43
N GLN A 100 10.80 -13.56 -6.01
CA GLN A 100 11.33 -13.61 -4.65
C GLN A 100 10.29 -13.11 -3.63
N LEU A 101 9.62 -11.99 -3.91
CA LEU A 101 8.58 -11.43 -3.04
C LEU A 101 7.45 -12.43 -2.77
N ARG A 102 7.01 -13.14 -3.83
CA ARG A 102 6.01 -14.21 -3.70
C ARG A 102 6.48 -15.36 -2.80
N ARG A 103 7.76 -15.74 -2.86
CA ARG A 103 8.31 -16.82 -2.03
C ARG A 103 8.39 -16.45 -0.55
N ILE A 104 8.59 -15.17 -0.24
CA ILE A 104 8.69 -14.68 1.16
C ILE A 104 7.32 -14.20 1.71
N GLY A 105 6.24 -14.39 0.95
CA GLY A 105 4.88 -14.09 1.41
C GLY A 105 4.49 -12.62 1.36
N VAL A 106 5.15 -11.79 0.53
CA VAL A 106 4.64 -10.44 0.24
C VAL A 106 3.44 -10.57 -0.69
N ASP A 107 2.30 -10.01 -0.26
CA ASP A 107 1.05 -10.03 -1.00
C ASP A 107 1.09 -9.00 -2.14
N LEU A 108 0.86 -9.45 -3.38
CA LEU A 108 0.99 -8.65 -4.61
C LEU A 108 -0.33 -8.65 -5.39
N ASN A 109 -0.64 -7.55 -6.07
CA ASN A 109 -1.87 -7.38 -6.89
C ASN A 109 -3.17 -7.63 -6.11
N THR A 110 -3.17 -7.34 -4.81
CA THR A 110 -4.32 -7.46 -3.91
C THR A 110 -4.30 -6.29 -2.93
N GLY A 111 -5.42 -6.07 -2.23
CA GLY A 111 -5.51 -5.09 -1.17
C GLY A 111 -4.66 -5.49 0.02
N VAL A 112 -3.74 -4.62 0.41
CA VAL A 112 -2.87 -4.78 1.58
C VAL A 112 -2.81 -3.48 2.37
N LEU A 113 -2.57 -3.61 3.66
CA LEU A 113 -2.02 -2.53 4.48
C LEU A 113 -0.50 -2.63 4.44
N ILE A 114 0.18 -1.50 4.28
CA ILE A 114 1.64 -1.42 4.42
C ILE A 114 1.93 -0.79 5.78
N ASP A 115 2.53 -1.56 6.68
CA ASP A 115 2.68 -1.24 8.10
C ASP A 115 4.14 -1.12 8.51
N VAL A 116 4.44 -0.29 9.52
CA VAL A 116 5.76 -0.22 10.13
C VAL A 116 5.94 -1.40 11.07
N ALA A 117 6.90 -2.28 10.78
CA ALA A 117 7.02 -3.53 11.50
C ALA A 117 7.44 -3.34 12.97
N ASP A 118 6.87 -4.18 13.84
CA ASP A 118 7.26 -4.36 15.25
C ASP A 118 7.28 -3.06 16.10
N ASP A 119 6.45 -2.07 15.79
CA ASP A 119 6.28 -0.89 16.65
C ASP A 119 5.13 -1.05 17.67
N GLY A 120 4.20 -1.98 17.40
CA GLY A 120 3.04 -2.26 18.23
C GLY A 120 1.95 -1.19 18.15
N VAL A 121 1.97 -0.34 17.13
CA VAL A 121 1.01 0.73 16.87
C VAL A 121 0.53 0.61 15.43
N ASP A 122 -0.76 0.73 15.17
CA ASP A 122 -1.26 0.75 13.80
C ASP A 122 -0.84 2.09 13.14
N LYS A 123 0.13 2.01 12.22
CA LYS A 123 0.65 3.12 11.42
C LYS A 123 0.80 2.67 9.97
N TRP A 124 -0.33 2.57 9.31
CA TRP A 124 -0.40 2.10 7.93
C TRP A 124 -0.18 3.26 6.98
N LEU A 125 0.41 2.96 5.82
CA LEU A 125 0.47 3.88 4.70
C LEU A 125 -0.95 4.32 4.35
N GLN A 126 -1.20 5.63 4.39
CA GLN A 126 -2.51 6.22 4.21
C GLN A 126 -2.45 7.32 3.16
N VAL A 127 -3.48 7.38 2.30
CA VAL A 127 -3.78 8.56 1.49
C VAL A 127 -4.55 9.56 2.33
N GLY A 128 -3.92 10.70 2.63
CA GLY A 128 -4.49 11.83 3.33
C GLY A 128 -5.11 12.88 2.40
N ALA A 129 -5.47 14.02 2.98
CA ALA A 129 -5.98 15.16 2.21
C ALA A 129 -4.87 15.81 1.36
N GLY A 130 -5.25 16.34 0.19
CA GLY A 130 -4.33 17.09 -0.68
C GLY A 130 -3.24 16.22 -1.31
N ASP A 131 -3.55 14.98 -1.66
CA ASP A 131 -2.65 14.03 -2.31
C ASP A 131 -1.37 13.75 -1.49
N VAL A 132 -1.49 13.86 -0.17
CA VAL A 132 -0.44 13.53 0.78
C VAL A 132 -0.51 12.04 1.11
N VAL A 133 0.65 11.36 1.16
CA VAL A 133 0.74 9.97 1.60
C VAL A 133 1.74 9.87 2.75
N ASP A 134 1.31 9.30 3.87
CA ASP A 134 2.16 9.10 5.05
C ASP A 134 1.74 7.86 5.87
N PHE A 135 2.45 7.57 6.96
CA PHE A 135 2.18 6.43 7.83
C PHE A 135 1.39 6.85 9.07
N THR A 136 0.22 7.45 8.85
CA THR A 136 -0.69 7.89 9.92
C THR A 136 -1.98 7.06 10.03
N GLY A 137 -2.16 6.10 9.12
CA GLY A 137 -3.36 5.26 9.06
C GLY A 137 -3.52 4.35 10.27
N ALA A 138 -4.68 4.45 10.91
CA ALA A 138 -5.06 3.62 12.06
C ALA A 138 -6.41 2.90 11.86
N VAL A 139 -7.02 3.04 10.68
CA VAL A 139 -8.34 2.48 10.34
C VAL A 139 -8.23 1.71 9.03
N LYS A 140 -8.91 0.57 8.97
CA LYS A 140 -8.87 -0.35 7.83
C LYS A 140 -9.97 0.04 6.88
N ASP A 141 -9.65 0.94 5.95
CA ASP A 141 -10.59 1.51 5.01
C ASP A 141 -9.91 1.83 3.67
N SER A 142 -10.67 2.38 2.73
CA SER A 142 -10.20 2.68 1.38
C SER A 142 -9.02 3.66 1.31
N SER A 143 -8.71 4.39 2.39
CA SER A 143 -7.56 5.30 2.45
C SER A 143 -6.26 4.58 2.79
N THR A 144 -6.32 3.40 3.40
CA THR A 144 -5.15 2.58 3.78
C THR A 144 -4.98 1.33 2.93
N GLU A 145 -5.96 1.00 2.10
CA GLU A 145 -5.88 -0.12 1.16
C GLU A 145 -4.97 0.19 -0.03
N MET A 146 -3.83 -0.49 -0.09
CA MET A 146 -2.82 -0.36 -1.13
C MET A 146 -2.72 -1.64 -1.95
N SER A 147 -2.15 -1.54 -3.15
CA SER A 147 -1.79 -2.68 -4.00
C SER A 147 -0.36 -2.52 -4.47
N LEU A 148 0.39 -3.63 -4.44
CA LEU A 148 1.75 -3.71 -4.96
C LEU A 148 1.73 -4.34 -6.35
N LEU A 149 2.02 -3.54 -7.37
CA LEU A 149 2.01 -3.97 -8.77
C LEU A 149 3.44 -4.01 -9.33
N PRO A 150 3.78 -4.90 -10.29
CA PRO A 150 5.09 -4.90 -10.93
C PRO A 150 5.41 -3.55 -11.59
N ALA A 151 6.58 -2.99 -11.30
CA ALA A 151 7.06 -1.79 -11.98
C ALA A 151 7.61 -2.10 -13.38
N ALA A 152 7.56 -1.13 -14.28
CA ALA A 152 8.16 -1.18 -15.61
C ALA A 152 9.68 -0.95 -15.55
N THR A 153 10.43 -1.91 -14.98
CA THR A 153 11.89 -1.84 -14.84
C THR A 153 12.53 -3.22 -14.92
N THR A 154 13.84 -3.24 -15.20
CA THR A 154 14.68 -4.45 -15.15
C THR A 154 15.14 -4.80 -13.73
N THR A 155 15.08 -3.84 -12.80
CA THR A 155 15.43 -4.08 -11.39
C THR A 155 14.43 -5.07 -10.78
N PRO A 156 14.89 -6.19 -10.18
CA PRO A 156 14.01 -7.17 -9.55
C PRO A 156 13.37 -6.60 -8.28
N ASN A 157 12.25 -7.18 -7.85
CA ASN A 157 11.51 -6.78 -6.64
C ASN A 157 11.08 -5.30 -6.63
N SER A 158 10.93 -4.69 -7.80
CA SER A 158 10.50 -3.32 -7.94
C SER A 158 9.01 -3.25 -8.24
N VAL A 159 8.30 -2.45 -7.46
CA VAL A 159 6.85 -2.30 -7.53
C VAL A 159 6.47 -0.83 -7.70
N VAL A 160 5.26 -0.60 -8.20
CA VAL A 160 4.52 0.63 -7.95
C VAL A 160 3.50 0.36 -6.84
N ILE A 161 3.31 1.33 -5.96
CA ILE A 161 2.32 1.26 -4.88
C ILE A 161 1.13 2.11 -5.29
N VAL A 162 -0.04 1.49 -5.34
CA VAL A 162 -1.27 2.10 -5.85
C VAL A 162 -2.36 1.99 -4.79
N PRO A 163 -3.01 3.08 -4.35
CA PRO A 163 -4.19 2.98 -3.52
C PRO A 163 -5.31 2.29 -4.29
N VAL A 164 -5.96 1.29 -3.70
CA VAL A 164 -7.00 0.50 -4.41
C VAL A 164 -8.18 1.38 -4.82
N ALA A 165 -8.51 2.40 -4.02
CA ALA A 165 -9.55 3.36 -4.33
C ALA A 165 -9.19 4.37 -5.44
N LEU A 166 -7.90 4.51 -5.79
CA LEU A 166 -7.36 5.48 -6.73
C LEU A 166 -6.38 4.79 -7.71
N PRO A 167 -6.87 3.89 -8.60
CA PRO A 167 -6.03 2.99 -9.38
C PRO A 167 -5.11 3.67 -10.41
N ASP A 168 -5.42 4.90 -10.80
CA ASP A 168 -4.61 5.70 -11.73
C ASP A 168 -3.54 6.56 -11.01
N SER A 169 -3.41 6.40 -9.70
CA SER A 169 -2.52 7.18 -8.84
C SER A 169 -1.48 6.31 -8.14
N CYS A 170 -0.24 6.76 -8.14
CA CYS A 170 0.92 6.07 -7.61
C CYS A 170 1.51 6.84 -6.43
N VAL A 171 1.95 6.13 -5.41
CA VAL A 171 2.72 6.71 -4.31
C VAL A 171 4.11 7.08 -4.84
N THR A 172 4.42 8.37 -4.77
CA THR A 172 5.66 8.97 -5.26
C THR A 172 6.57 9.33 -4.10
N ALA A 173 7.81 8.88 -4.18
CA ALA A 173 8.88 9.22 -3.26
C ALA A 173 9.16 10.73 -3.31
N THR A 174 9.42 11.31 -2.14
CA THR A 174 9.84 12.71 -1.97
C THR A 174 11.17 12.76 -1.22
N PRO A 175 11.97 13.84 -1.34
CA PRO A 175 13.23 13.97 -0.59
C PRO A 175 13.07 13.91 0.93
N SER A 176 11.88 14.24 1.42
CA SER A 176 11.50 14.19 2.84
C SER A 176 10.00 13.91 2.95
N ALA A 177 9.60 13.18 3.99
CA ALA A 177 8.19 12.97 4.30
C ALA A 177 7.41 14.30 4.40
N PRO A 178 6.12 14.32 4.04
CA PRO A 178 5.35 13.17 3.58
C PRO A 178 5.64 12.80 2.11
N LEU A 179 5.21 11.59 1.71
CA LEU A 179 5.18 11.16 0.32
C LEU A 179 4.03 11.87 -0.40
N GLN A 180 3.98 11.72 -1.72
CA GLN A 180 2.92 12.30 -2.54
C GLN A 180 2.15 11.21 -3.28
N LEU A 181 0.91 11.50 -3.60
CA LEU A 181 0.13 10.77 -4.56
C LEU A 181 0.15 11.54 -5.89
N GLN A 182 0.55 10.89 -6.97
CA GLN A 182 0.60 11.51 -8.30
C GLN A 182 0.01 10.57 -9.35
N PRO A 183 -0.44 11.05 -10.51
CA PRO A 183 -0.82 10.17 -11.62
C PRO A 183 0.32 9.20 -11.95
N CYS A 184 -0.01 7.93 -12.12
CA CYS A 184 0.99 6.92 -12.44
C CYS A 184 1.68 7.22 -13.79
N GLN A 185 3.01 7.25 -13.78
CA GLN A 185 3.86 7.45 -14.95
C GLN A 185 4.77 6.23 -15.11
N GLU A 186 4.64 5.55 -16.25
CA GLU A 186 5.42 4.36 -16.53
C GLU A 186 6.92 4.67 -16.57
N GLY A 187 7.70 3.97 -15.74
CA GLY A 187 9.15 4.13 -15.67
C GLY A 187 9.64 5.32 -14.83
N ASP A 188 8.76 6.08 -14.17
CA ASP A 188 9.17 7.16 -13.27
C ASP A 188 9.87 6.58 -12.02
N GLU A 189 11.17 6.86 -11.88
CA GLU A 189 11.99 6.37 -10.77
C GLU A 189 11.47 6.81 -9.39
N ALA A 190 10.79 7.96 -9.30
CA ALA A 190 10.21 8.41 -8.05
C ALA A 190 8.97 7.58 -7.64
N GLN A 191 8.32 6.92 -8.59
CA GLN A 191 7.14 6.07 -8.34
C GLN A 191 7.48 4.58 -8.18
N ILE A 192 8.74 4.22 -8.47
CA ILE A 192 9.24 2.85 -8.38
C ILE A 192 9.88 2.62 -7.01
N TRP A 193 9.39 1.60 -6.32
CA TRP A 193 9.86 1.18 -5.01
C TRP A 193 10.47 -0.21 -5.08
N GLU A 194 11.72 -0.36 -4.67
CA GLU A 194 12.37 -1.64 -4.46
C GLU A 194 11.97 -2.19 -3.08
N ILE A 195 11.38 -3.38 -3.06
CA ILE A 195 11.13 -4.13 -1.83
C ILE A 195 12.38 -4.98 -1.56
N VAL A 196 13.14 -4.59 -0.55
CA VAL A 196 14.36 -5.28 -0.13
C VAL A 196 14.03 -6.17 1.06
N PRO A 197 14.01 -7.51 0.91
CA PRO A 197 13.66 -8.41 2.01
C PRO A 197 14.55 -8.19 3.24
N ALA A 198 13.94 -8.11 4.42
CA ALA A 198 14.62 -7.93 5.69
C ALA A 198 14.46 -9.19 6.54
N GLY A 199 15.36 -10.16 6.34
CA GLY A 199 15.31 -11.47 7.01
C GLY A 199 14.19 -12.38 6.47
N ASP A 200 13.78 -13.35 7.28
CA ASP A 200 12.82 -14.41 6.88
C ASP A 200 11.38 -14.18 7.38
N SER A 201 11.11 -13.05 8.07
CA SER A 201 9.85 -12.80 8.77
C SER A 201 8.75 -12.14 7.90
N GLY A 202 8.93 -12.07 6.58
CA GLY A 202 8.04 -11.33 5.68
C GLY A 202 8.18 -9.81 5.80
N GLN A 203 9.14 -9.34 6.59
CA GLN A 203 9.50 -7.93 6.69
C GLN A 203 10.40 -7.51 5.52
N PHE A 204 10.35 -6.24 5.18
CA PHE A 204 11.15 -5.67 4.10
C PHE A 204 11.50 -4.21 4.35
N GLU A 205 12.57 -3.76 3.73
CA GLU A 205 12.85 -2.35 3.56
C GLU A 205 12.21 -1.84 2.28
N LEU A 206 11.54 -0.69 2.38
CA LEU A 206 10.96 -0.03 1.23
C LEU A 206 11.92 1.05 0.73
N LYS A 207 12.56 0.81 -0.41
CA LYS A 207 13.59 1.70 -0.96
C LYS A 207 13.05 2.41 -2.21
N GLY A 208 12.96 3.74 -2.14
CA GLY A 208 12.57 4.59 -3.27
C GLY A 208 13.76 5.40 -3.82
N ALA A 209 13.47 6.37 -4.68
CA ALA A 209 14.48 7.25 -5.30
C ALA A 209 15.38 7.99 -4.30
N PHE A 210 14.88 8.27 -3.10
CA PHE A 210 15.60 9.00 -2.04
C PHE A 210 16.15 8.08 -0.92
N GLY A 211 16.21 6.76 -1.17
CA GLY A 211 16.77 5.77 -0.25
C GLY A 211 15.71 4.95 0.48
N ILE A 212 16.11 4.33 1.60
CA ILE A 212 15.19 3.52 2.43
C ILE A 212 14.25 4.44 3.19
N GLN A 213 12.94 4.21 2.99
CA GLN A 213 11.88 4.93 3.67
C GLN A 213 11.98 4.72 5.17
N ARG A 214 11.94 5.85 5.88
CA ARG A 214 11.96 5.89 7.35
C ARG A 214 10.66 6.45 7.88
N VAL A 215 10.14 5.86 8.94
CA VAL A 215 8.98 6.34 9.68
C VAL A 215 9.41 6.52 11.12
N ASP A 216 9.36 7.76 11.63
CA ASP A 216 9.83 8.11 12.98
C ASP A 216 11.25 7.58 13.28
N GLY A 217 12.13 7.64 12.28
CA GLY A 217 13.53 7.17 12.37
C GLY A 217 13.71 5.65 12.24
N ARG A 218 12.64 4.88 12.10
CA ARG A 218 12.65 3.42 11.96
C ARG A 218 12.55 3.00 10.50
N THR A 219 13.08 1.82 10.22
CA THR A 219 12.94 1.11 8.95
C THR A 219 12.33 -0.26 9.24
N GLY A 220 12.08 -1.08 8.21
CA GLY A 220 11.36 -2.33 8.33
C GLY A 220 9.85 -2.14 8.24
N MET A 221 9.27 -2.72 7.21
CA MET A 221 7.85 -2.70 6.89
C MET A 221 7.35 -4.12 6.70
N GLN A 222 6.03 -4.27 6.73
CA GLN A 222 5.36 -5.53 6.42
C GLN A 222 4.06 -5.25 5.66
N THR A 223 3.58 -6.24 4.91
CA THR A 223 2.23 -6.23 4.36
C THR A 223 1.29 -7.00 5.28
N ILE A 224 0.08 -6.48 5.49
CA ILE A 224 -1.01 -7.16 6.18
C ILE A 224 -2.18 -7.25 5.22
N ASN A 225 -2.80 -8.43 5.08
CA ASN A 225 -3.96 -8.59 4.21
C ASN A 225 -5.09 -7.62 4.58
N PHE A 226 -5.62 -6.93 3.57
CA PHE A 226 -6.75 -6.02 3.72
C PHE A 226 -8.07 -6.77 3.98
#